data_AF-A0A5P2CA83-F1
#
_entry.id   AF-A0A5P2CA83-F1
#
_cell.length_a   1.000
_cell.length_b   1.000
_cell.length_c   1.000
_cell.angle_alpha   90.00
_cell.angle_beta   90.00
_cell.angle_gamma   90.00
#
_symmetry.space_group_name_H-M   'P 1'
#
loop_
_entity.id
_entity.type
_entity.pdbx_description
1 polymer ?
#
loop_
_entity_poly.entity_id
_entity_poly.type
_entity_poly.pdbx_seq_one_letter_code
_entity_poly.pdbx_strand_id
1 'polypeptide(L)'
;MHARFAPLPDKRTHHATYETAAALRDRPGEWAHVDTHPNSNRASNQAHRIRTGKLAAFRPAGAFEATIRTDDDEAIDVYARYVGATATP
;
A
#
# COMPACT_ATOMS: atom_id res chain seq x y z
N MET A 1 -9.31 6.52 -17.84
CA MET A 1 -8.57 7.42 -16.92
C MET A 1 -7.64 6.57 -16.07
N HIS A 2 -6.36 6.47 -16.45
CA HIS A 2 -5.36 5.65 -15.76
C HIS A 2 -4.71 6.49 -14.67
N ALA A 3 -5.02 6.22 -13.40
CA ALA A 3 -4.32 6.86 -12.29
C ALA A 3 -2.83 6.46 -12.35
N ARG A 4 -2.00 7.42 -12.76
CA ARG A 4 -0.54 7.40 -12.65
C ARG A 4 -0.19 8.30 -11.48
N PHE A 5 0.31 7.72 -10.39
CA PHE A 5 1.29 8.41 -9.58
C PHE A 5 2.42 7.48 -9.19
N ALA A 6 3.61 8.09 -9.21
CA ALA A 6 4.94 7.49 -9.27
C ALA A 6 5.26 6.55 -8.10
N PRO A 7 6.20 5.60 -8.30
CA PRO A 7 6.65 4.71 -7.24
C PRO A 7 7.10 5.51 -6.02
N LEU A 8 6.63 5.12 -4.82
CA LEU A 8 7.20 5.66 -3.60
C LEU A 8 8.67 5.22 -3.54
N PRO A 9 9.57 6.06 -3.02
CA PRO A 9 10.99 5.75 -3.00
C PRO A 9 11.26 4.41 -2.31
N ASP A 10 11.97 3.53 -3.02
CA ASP A 10 12.46 2.21 -2.61
C ASP A 10 13.44 2.34 -1.43
N LYS A 11 12.94 2.72 -0.25
CA LYS A 11 13.71 2.70 0.99
C LYS A 11 12.92 1.97 2.04
N ARG A 12 13.25 0.68 2.19
CA ARG A 12 12.92 -0.26 3.26
C ARG A 12 13.34 0.26 4.65
N THR A 13 12.73 1.35 5.09
CA THR A 13 12.94 1.92 6.42
C THR A 13 11.57 2.19 7.01
N HIS A 14 11.38 1.88 8.29
CA HIS A 14 10.13 2.18 9.01
C HIS A 14 9.64 3.63 8.80
N HIS A 15 10.55 4.56 8.52
CA HIS A 15 10.27 5.95 8.16
C HIS A 15 9.43 6.09 6.87
N ALA A 16 9.81 5.37 5.81
CA ALA A 16 9.12 5.43 4.52
C ALA A 16 7.66 4.94 4.61
N THR A 17 7.36 4.00 5.52
CA THR A 17 6.00 3.51 5.73
C THR A 17 5.08 4.58 6.34
N TYR A 18 5.60 5.42 7.24
CA TYR A 18 4.85 6.53 7.82
C TYR A 18 4.64 7.66 6.80
N GLU A 19 5.68 8.00 6.03
CA GLU A 19 5.57 8.98 4.95
C GLU A 19 4.57 8.55 3.87
N THR A 20 4.61 7.27 3.49
CA THR A 20 3.64 6.66 2.58
C THR A 20 2.22 6.81 3.11
N ALA A 21 1.97 6.44 4.36
CA ALA A 21 0.64 6.55 4.94
C ALA A 21 0.17 8.01 5.07
N ALA A 22 1.07 8.95 5.36
CA ALA A 22 0.76 10.38 5.39
C ALA A 22 0.42 10.91 3.99
N ALA A 23 1.22 10.58 2.97
CA ALA A 23 0.97 10.96 1.58
C ALA A 23 -0.34 10.36 1.05
N LEU A 24 -0.66 9.12 1.42
CA LEU A 24 -1.92 8.47 1.08
C LEU A 24 -3.12 9.13 1.79
N ARG A 25 -2.97 9.59 3.04
CA ARG A 25 -4.02 10.35 3.74
C ARG A 25 -4.26 11.73 3.15
N ASP A 26 -3.21 12.38 2.65
CA ASP A 26 -3.29 13.66 1.95
C ASP A 26 -4.04 13.52 0.61
N ARG A 27 -3.95 12.35 -0.02
CA ARG A 27 -4.64 12.01 -1.28
C ARG A 27 -5.56 10.79 -1.09
N PRO A 28 -6.68 10.93 -0.37
CA PRO A 28 -7.66 9.87 -0.27
C PRO A 28 -8.14 9.53 -1.68
N GLY A 29 -8.08 8.26 -2.04
CA GLY A 29 -8.53 7.82 -3.34
C GLY A 29 -7.44 7.53 -4.36
N GLU A 30 -6.17 7.60 -3.99
CA GLU A 30 -5.07 7.37 -4.94
C GLU A 30 -4.25 6.13 -4.59
N TRP A 31 -3.86 5.37 -5.62
CA TRP A 31 -3.00 4.19 -5.47
C TRP A 31 -1.53 4.60 -5.52
N ALA A 32 -0.79 4.26 -4.47
CA ALA A 32 0.66 4.44 -4.41
C ALA A 32 1.35 3.07 -4.33
N HIS A 33 2.45 2.91 -5.05
CA HIS A 33 3.31 1.73 -4.99
C HIS A 33 4.10 1.75 -3.70
N VAL A 34 3.99 0.71 -2.88
CA VAL A 34 4.57 0.62 -1.54
C VAL A 34 5.88 -0.15 -1.53
N ASP A 35 5.92 -1.30 -2.22
CA ASP A 35 7.07 -2.21 -2.20
C ASP A 35 6.96 -3.20 -3.37
N THR A 36 8.09 -3.77 -3.77
CA THR A 36 8.17 -4.83 -4.78
C THR A 36 8.79 -6.07 -4.17
N HIS A 37 8.17 -7.23 -4.39
CA HIS A 37 8.67 -8.50 -3.88
C HIS A 37 8.88 -9.53 -4.98
N PRO A 38 9.93 -10.36 -4.90
CA PRO A 38 10.15 -11.44 -5.86
C PRO A 38 9.23 -12.66 -5.63
N ASN A 39 8.28 -12.59 -4.68
CA ASN A 39 7.43 -13.72 -4.31
C ASN A 39 6.01 -13.27 -3.98
N SER A 40 5.02 -13.93 -4.60
CA SER A 40 3.60 -13.62 -4.48
C SER A 40 3.08 -13.78 -3.07
N ASN A 41 3.63 -14.75 -2.34
CA ASN A 41 3.26 -15.04 -0.97
C ASN A 41 3.71 -13.92 -0.03
N ARG A 42 4.88 -13.32 -0.29
CA ARG A 42 5.40 -12.17 0.47
C ARG A 42 4.57 -10.92 0.19
N ALA A 43 4.32 -10.62 -1.08
CA ALA A 43 3.49 -9.50 -1.49
C ALA A 43 2.06 -9.59 -0.95
N SER A 44 1.44 -10.76 -1.05
CA SER A 44 0.08 -11.00 -0.52
C SER A 44 0.01 -10.78 0.99
N ASN A 45 1.02 -11.26 1.72
CA ASN A 45 1.10 -11.07 3.17
C ASN A 45 1.30 -9.59 3.52
N GLN A 46 2.14 -8.87 2.77
CA GLN A 46 2.35 -7.43 2.95
C GLN A 46 1.06 -6.63 2.69
N ALA A 47 0.37 -6.88 1.57
CA ALA A 47 -0.92 -6.28 1.26
C ALA A 47 -1.98 -6.59 2.33
N HIS A 48 -1.97 -7.80 2.88
CA HIS A 48 -2.86 -8.18 3.98
C HIS A 48 -2.55 -7.38 5.26
N ARG A 49 -1.28 -7.19 5.62
CA ARG A 49 -0.87 -6.40 6.80
C ARG A 49 -1.24 -4.93 6.69
N ILE A 50 -1.22 -4.37 5.47
CA ILE A 50 -1.67 -3.00 5.18
C ILE A 50 -3.18 -2.91 5.38
N ARG A 51 -3.97 -3.78 4.72
CA ARG A 51 -5.44 -3.81 4.84
C ARG A 51 -5.94 -3.99 6.27
N THR A 52 -5.28 -4.87 7.02
CA THR A 52 -5.63 -5.17 8.43
C THR A 52 -5.09 -4.15 9.43
N GLY A 53 -4.36 -3.12 9.00
CA GLY A 53 -3.80 -2.11 9.91
C GLY A 53 -2.82 -2.70 10.94
N LYS A 54 -2.17 -3.83 10.61
CA LYS A 54 -1.16 -4.46 11.48
C LYS A 54 0.09 -3.57 11.62
N LEU A 55 0.30 -2.70 10.64
CA LEU A 55 1.30 -1.64 10.67
C LEU A 55 0.69 -0.40 11.31
N ALA A 56 1.37 0.18 12.30
CA ALA A 56 0.88 1.36 13.03
C ALA A 56 0.57 2.55 12.10
N ALA A 57 1.34 2.72 11.03
CA ALA A 57 1.10 3.75 10.00
C ALA A 57 -0.24 3.58 9.25
N PHE A 58 -0.69 2.34 9.06
CA PHE A 58 -1.89 1.97 8.30
C PHE A 58 -3.11 1.68 9.19
N ARG A 59 -3.10 2.14 10.45
CA ARG A 59 -4.29 2.08 11.31
C ARG A 59 -5.23 3.27 11.04
N PRO A 60 -6.55 3.12 11.15
CA PRO A 60 -7.28 1.92 11.59
C PRO A 60 -7.43 0.87 10.48
N ALA A 61 -7.65 -0.39 10.89
CA ALA A 61 -7.89 -1.51 9.96
C ALA A 61 -9.09 -1.19 9.06
N GLY A 62 -8.98 -1.49 7.76
CA GLY A 62 -10.02 -1.15 6.77
C GLY A 62 -9.97 0.29 6.25
N ALA A 63 -9.13 1.18 6.79
CA ALA A 63 -8.99 2.53 6.24
C ALA A 63 -8.11 2.60 4.98
N PHE A 64 -7.33 1.56 4.73
CA PHE A 64 -6.44 1.43 3.59
C PHE A 64 -6.76 0.17 2.81
N GLU A 65 -6.86 0.31 1.49
CA GLU A 65 -6.86 -0.81 0.56
C GLU A 65 -5.43 -1.12 0.13
N ALA A 66 -5.16 -2.40 -0.14
CA ALA A 66 -3.91 -2.83 -0.73
C ALA A 66 -4.17 -3.93 -1.76
N THR A 67 -3.45 -3.86 -2.87
CA THR A 67 -3.52 -4.82 -3.98
C THR A 67 -2.11 -5.20 -4.41
N ILE A 68 -1.98 -6.37 -5.02
CA ILE A 68 -0.72 -6.80 -5.64
C ILE A 68 -0.86 -6.80 -7.15
N ARG A 69 0.20 -6.44 -7.85
CA ARG A 69 0.31 -6.57 -9.30
C ARG A 69 1.61 -7.28 -9.62
N THR A 70 1.53 -8.27 -10.50
CA THR A 70 2.72 -8.88 -11.08
C THR A 70 3.13 -8.02 -12.27
N ASP A 71 4.38 -7.58 -12.27
CA ASP A 71 5.00 -6.89 -13.39
C ASP A 71 5.63 -7.91 -14.37
N ASP A 72 6.05 -7.45 -15.55
CA ASP A 72 6.63 -8.28 -16.61
C ASP A 72 7.94 -8.95 -16.19
N ASP A 73 8.68 -8.37 -15.22
CA ASP A 73 9.92 -8.90 -14.64
C ASP A 73 9.69 -10.02 -13.58
N GLU A 74 8.51 -10.66 -13.54
CA GLU A 74 8.08 -11.61 -12.49
C GLU A 74 8.06 -11.04 -11.05
N ALA A 75 8.41 -9.77 -10.90
CA ALA A 75 8.35 -9.06 -9.65
C ALA A 75 6.89 -8.71 -9.30
N ILE A 76 6.57 -8.72 -8.01
CA ILE A 76 5.20 -8.50 -7.53
C ILE A 76 5.17 -7.24 -6.69
N ASP A 77 4.63 -6.21 -7.31
CA ASP A 77 4.41 -4.91 -6.74
C ASP A 77 3.21 -4.89 -5.82
N VAL A 78 3.38 -4.26 -4.67
CA VAL A 78 2.33 -3.99 -3.70
C VAL A 78 1.92 -2.54 -3.83
N TYR A 79 0.67 -2.31 -4.15
CA TYR A 79 0.08 -0.97 -4.18
C TYR A 79 -0.87 -0.81 -3.00
N ALA A 80 -0.92 0.38 -2.41
CA ALA A 80 -1.85 0.74 -1.36
C ALA A 80 -2.54 2.07 -1.67
N ARG A 81 -3.77 2.22 -1.17
CA ARG A 81 -4.59 3.42 -1.32
C ARG A 81 -5.31 3.69 -0.01
N TYR A 82 -5.37 4.96 0.40
CA TYR A 82 -6.26 5.34 1.49
C TYR A 82 -7.67 5.52 0.93
N VAL A 83 -8.63 4.79 1.49
CA VAL A 83 -10.05 4.87 1.10
C VAL A 83 -10.91 5.54 2.17
N GLY A 84 -10.29 5.98 3.26
CA GLY A 84 -11.00 6.41 4.46
C GLY A 84 -11.45 5.21 5.27
N ALA A 85 -11.61 5.38 6.58
CA ALA A 85 -12.25 4.36 7.41
C ALA A 85 -13.73 4.34 7.02
N THR A 86 -14.09 3.53 6.03
CA THR A 86 -15.47 3.10 5.87
C THR A 86 -15.78 2.26 7.10
N ALA A 87 -16.28 2.94 8.14
CA ALA A 87 -17.04 2.31 9.20
C ALA A 87 -18.05 1.40 8.50
N THR A 88 -17.79 0.10 8.54
CA THR A 88 -18.78 -0.88 8.12
C THR A 88 -19.90 -0.76 9.17
N PRO A 89 -21.13 -0.38 8.79
CA PRO A 89 -22.25 -0.27 9.73
C PRO A 89 -22.59 -1.63 10.37
#